data_AF-A0A8S0SYM7-F1
#
_entry.id   AF-A0A8S0SYM7-F1
#
_cell.length_a   1.000
_cell.length_b   1.000
_cell.length_c   1.000
_cell.angle_alpha   90.00
_cell.angle_beta   90.00
_cell.angle_gamma   90.00
#
_symmetry.space_group_name_H-M   'P 1'
#
loop_
_entity.id
_entity.type
_entity.pdbx_description
1 polymer ?
#
loop_
_entity_poly.entity_id
_entity_poly.type
_entity_poly.pdbx_seq_one_letter_code
_entity_poly.pdbx_strand_id
1 'polypeptide(L)'
;MEVYLLRFLNPSAYVHLHPPPSLFYVSKKRSRNCKLNAKFNNEEDDFLLQVATERAFLRFEETLRPDPLFIDPYVGCLVPPGYQVNMKQHPHKHCLATKFIDDKLLTAMNNTDGLRLFC
;
A
#
# COMPACT_ATOMS: atom_id res chain seq x y z
N MET A 1 20.52 10.22 -23.29
CA MET A 1 19.54 9.85 -22.24
C MET A 1 18.42 9.04 -22.90
N GLU A 2 18.77 7.90 -23.49
CA GLU A 2 17.86 7.15 -24.38
C GLU A 2 17.79 5.65 -24.03
N VAL A 3 18.29 5.27 -22.85
CA VAL A 3 18.41 3.85 -22.45
C VAL A 3 17.42 3.39 -21.37
N TYR A 4 16.49 4.25 -20.91
CA TYR A 4 15.55 3.89 -19.84
C TYR A 4 14.11 3.59 -20.30
N LEU A 5 13.79 3.72 -21.58
CA LEU A 5 12.42 3.48 -22.10
C LEU A 5 12.17 2.06 -22.63
N LEU A 6 13.15 1.16 -22.61
CA LEU A 6 13.03 -0.17 -23.24
C LEU A 6 12.72 -1.34 -22.29
N ARG A 7 12.25 -1.09 -21.06
CA ARG A 7 11.83 -2.18 -20.15
C ARG A 7 10.32 -2.39 -20.02
N PHE A 8 9.49 -1.65 -20.76
CA PHE A 8 8.03 -1.79 -20.71
C PHE A 8 7.38 -2.43 -21.95
N LEU A 9 8.15 -2.97 -22.88
CA LEU A 9 7.60 -3.67 -24.05
C LEU A 9 8.08 -5.11 -24.09
N ASN A 10 7.32 -5.99 -23.43
CA ASN A 10 7.31 -7.41 -23.75
C ASN A 10 5.84 -7.86 -23.91
N PRO A 11 5.32 -7.92 -25.14
CA PRO A 11 3.93 -8.30 -25.40
C PRO A 11 3.87 -9.79 -25.75
N SER A 12 4.00 -10.67 -24.77
CA SER A 12 3.62 -12.09 -24.94
C SER A 12 3.55 -12.84 -23.61
N ALA A 13 2.49 -12.57 -22.85
CA ALA A 13 1.93 -13.55 -21.93
C ALA A 13 0.44 -13.23 -21.81
N TYR A 14 -0.37 -14.02 -22.51
CA TYR A 14 -1.83 -13.96 -22.41
C TYR A 14 -2.21 -14.45 -21.01
N VAL A 15 -2.28 -13.53 -20.05
CA VAL A 15 -2.80 -13.83 -18.71
C VAL A 15 -4.31 -13.93 -18.85
N HIS A 16 -4.84 -15.14 -18.68
CA HIS A 16 -6.26 -15.39 -18.56
C HIS A 16 -6.78 -14.60 -17.35
N LEU A 17 -7.32 -13.40 -17.60
CA LEU A 17 -7.95 -12.54 -16.61
C LEU A 17 -9.21 -13.25 -16.11
N HIS A 18 -9.09 -14.01 -15.04
CA HIS A 18 -10.25 -14.32 -14.21
C HIS A 18 -10.74 -12.99 -13.61
N PRO A 19 -12.04 -12.65 -13.75
CA PRO A 19 -12.59 -11.53 -13.00
C PRO A 19 -12.38 -11.82 -11.51
N PRO A 20 -11.93 -10.83 -10.71
CA PRO A 20 -11.78 -11.05 -9.28
C PRO A 20 -13.16 -11.42 -8.69
N PRO A 21 -13.25 -12.43 -7.81
CA PRO A 21 -14.48 -12.71 -7.10
C PRO A 21 -14.88 -11.43 -6.35
N SER A 22 -16.11 -10.95 -6.61
CA SER A 22 -16.61 -9.72 -6.03
C SER A 22 -16.70 -9.87 -4.50
N LEU A 23 -15.77 -9.24 -3.77
CA LEU A 23 -15.77 -9.23 -2.30
C LEU A 23 -16.77 -8.22 -1.73
N PHE A 24 -18.02 -8.23 -2.21
CA PHE A 24 -19.10 -7.52 -1.54
C PHE A 24 -19.76 -8.43 -0.52
N TYR A 25 -19.10 -8.62 0.62
CA TYR A 25 -19.80 -9.11 1.81
C TYR A 25 -20.68 -7.97 2.35
N VAL A 26 -21.93 -7.93 1.90
CA VAL A 26 -22.96 -7.04 2.45
C VAL A 26 -23.38 -7.59 3.81
N SER A 27 -22.67 -7.16 4.87
CA SER A 27 -23.21 -7.28 6.23
C SER A 27 -24.38 -6.31 6.35
N LYS A 28 -25.62 -6.82 6.35
CA LYS A 28 -26.80 -6.03 6.70
C LYS A 28 -26.82 -5.76 8.21
N LYS A 29 -25.96 -4.87 8.68
CA LYS A 29 -26.21 -4.12 9.92
C LYS A 29 -26.45 -2.67 9.55
N ARG A 30 -27.73 -2.27 9.57
CA ARG A 30 -28.15 -0.87 9.50
C ARG A 30 -27.56 -0.13 10.70
N SER A 31 -26.40 0.49 10.53
CA SER A 31 -25.96 1.58 11.40
C SER A 31 -26.23 2.89 10.67
N ARG A 32 -27.13 3.69 11.26
CA ARG A 32 -27.54 5.00 10.74
C ARG A 32 -26.32 5.90 10.65
N ASN A 33 -26.04 6.44 9.46
CA ASN A 33 -25.29 7.67 9.24
C ASN A 33 -23.95 7.81 9.99
N CYS A 34 -23.06 6.82 9.88
CA CYS A 34 -21.64 7.10 10.17
C CYS A 34 -21.06 7.89 8.98
N LYS A 35 -21.42 9.18 8.88
CA LYS A 35 -20.72 10.13 8.02
C LYS A 35 -19.43 10.48 8.74
N LEU A 36 -18.35 9.75 8.42
CA LEU A 36 -17.00 10.18 8.77
C LEU A 36 -16.66 11.38 7.88
N ASN A 37 -17.10 12.57 8.28
CA ASN A 37 -16.61 13.80 7.70
C ASN A 37 -15.31 14.15 8.43
N ALA A 38 -14.16 13.88 7.80
CA ALA A 38 -12.91 14.49 8.23
C ALA A 38 -13.00 15.98 7.92
N LYS A 39 -13.20 16.81 8.94
CA LYS A 39 -13.00 18.26 8.80
C LYS A 39 -11.50 18.48 8.69
N PHE A 40 -11.03 18.82 7.49
CA PHE A 40 -9.74 19.48 7.33
C PHE A 40 -9.90 20.87 7.92
N ASN A 41 -9.58 21.04 9.20
CA ASN A 41 -9.37 22.38 9.73
C ASN A 41 -8.09 22.89 9.06
N ASN A 42 -8.15 24.06 8.43
CA ASN A 42 -6.99 24.73 7.79
C ASN A 42 -5.98 25.27 8.83
N GLU A 43 -5.90 24.65 10.01
CA GLU A 43 -4.98 25.03 11.06
C GLU A 43 -3.60 24.44 10.70
N GLU A 44 -2.60 25.31 10.69
CA GLU A 44 -1.20 25.03 10.35
C GLU A 44 -0.66 23.78 11.08
N ASP A 45 0.14 23.00 10.34
CA ASP A 45 0.89 21.84 10.82
C ASP A 45 0.08 20.75 11.53
N ASP A 46 -0.80 20.05 10.79
CA ASP A 46 -1.33 18.77 11.24
C ASP A 46 -0.16 17.76 11.42
N PHE A 47 0.32 17.66 12.66
CA PHE A 47 1.38 16.74 13.06
C PHE A 47 1.09 15.31 12.62
N LEU A 48 -0.18 14.87 12.64
CA LEU A 48 -0.54 13.53 12.19
C LEU A 48 -0.36 13.39 10.68
N LEU A 49 -0.73 14.40 9.92
CA LEU A 49 -0.48 14.45 8.48
C LEU A 49 1.02 14.45 8.16
N GLN A 50 1.82 15.23 8.89
CA GLN A 50 3.27 15.26 8.73
C GLN A 50 3.88 13.89 9.00
N VAL A 51 3.52 13.26 10.12
CA VAL A 51 3.99 11.91 10.47
C VAL A 51 3.52 10.89 9.43
N ALA A 52 2.25 10.93 9.00
CA ALA A 52 1.72 10.02 7.98
C ALA A 52 2.48 10.16 6.65
N THR A 53 2.80 11.40 6.26
CA THR A 53 3.58 11.73 5.07
C THR A 53 5.01 11.19 5.18
N GLU A 54 5.67 11.38 6.33
CA GLU A 54 6.99 10.79 6.61
C GLU A 54 6.96 9.26 6.52
N ARG A 55 5.92 8.60 7.05
CA ARG A 55 5.77 7.14 6.95
C ARG A 55 5.52 6.68 5.51
N ALA A 56 4.76 7.43 4.73
CA ALA A 56 4.60 7.16 3.31
C ALA A 56 5.96 7.26 2.58
N PHE A 57 6.77 8.29 2.88
CA PHE A 57 8.11 8.39 2.30
C PHE A 57 8.97 7.19 2.60
N LEU A 58 9.04 6.75 3.85
CA LEU A 58 9.83 5.57 4.21
C LEU A 58 9.40 4.30 3.45
N ARG A 59 8.10 4.11 3.21
CA ARG A 59 7.58 3.00 2.40
C ARG A 59 7.91 3.16 0.91
N PHE A 60 7.94 4.39 0.40
CA PHE A 60 8.39 4.69 -0.96
C PHE A 60 9.88 4.39 -1.13
N GLU A 61 10.73 4.84 -0.20
CA GLU A 61 12.16 4.54 -0.22
C GLU A 61 12.41 3.02 -0.17
N GLU A 62 11.69 2.30 0.69
CA GLU A 62 11.77 0.84 0.78
C GLU A 62 11.39 0.17 -0.54
N THR A 63 10.28 0.59 -1.15
CA THR A 63 9.79 0.06 -2.44
C THR A 63 10.80 0.21 -3.57
N LEU A 64 11.64 1.26 -3.53
CA LEU A 64 12.65 1.53 -4.55
C LEU A 64 13.98 0.78 -4.32
N ARG A 65 14.16 0.08 -3.20
CA ARG A 65 15.40 -0.66 -2.93
C ARG A 65 15.60 -1.78 -3.96
N PRO A 66 16.87 -2.16 -4.25
CA PRO A 66 17.16 -3.30 -5.12
C PRO A 66 16.59 -4.63 -4.61
N ASP A 67 16.54 -4.80 -3.29
CA ASP A 67 15.96 -5.96 -2.60
C ASP A 67 15.04 -5.45 -1.45
N PRO A 68 13.77 -5.15 -1.75
CA PRO A 68 12.85 -4.51 -0.83
C PRO A 68 12.17 -5.52 0.10
N LEU A 69 11.95 -5.14 1.36
CA LEU A 69 11.24 -5.97 2.34
C LEU A 69 9.78 -6.23 1.96
N PHE A 70 9.15 -5.26 1.29
CA PHE A 70 7.79 -5.27 0.76
C PHE A 70 7.66 -4.21 -0.34
N ILE A 71 6.58 -4.28 -1.12
CA ILE A 71 6.25 -3.32 -2.17
C ILE A 71 4.92 -2.66 -1.83
N ASP A 72 4.89 -1.33 -1.70
CA ASP A 72 3.65 -0.55 -1.65
C ASP A 72 3.42 0.12 -3.02
N PRO A 73 2.56 -0.45 -3.88
CA PRO A 73 2.35 0.07 -5.23
C PRO A 73 1.61 1.43 -5.26
N TYR A 74 1.01 1.86 -4.14
CA TYR A 74 0.19 3.07 -4.08
C TYR A 74 0.91 4.25 -3.43
N VAL A 75 2.02 4.00 -2.74
CA VAL A 75 2.72 5.03 -1.98
C VAL A 75 3.21 6.19 -2.85
N GLY A 76 3.54 5.94 -4.13
CA GLY A 76 3.91 6.98 -5.09
C GLY A 76 2.82 8.03 -5.34
N CYS A 77 1.55 7.70 -5.11
CA CYS A 77 0.44 8.65 -5.19
C CYS A 77 0.37 9.61 -3.99
N LEU A 78 1.02 9.25 -2.88
CA LEU A 78 1.01 10.00 -1.62
C LEU A 78 2.28 10.85 -1.44
N VAL A 79 3.29 10.64 -2.28
CA VAL A 79 4.58 11.32 -2.24
C VAL A 79 4.59 12.50 -3.21
N PRO A 80 4.92 13.74 -2.78
CA PRO A 80 5.03 14.88 -3.68
C PRO A 80 6.10 14.67 -4.76
N PRO A 81 5.87 15.19 -5.99
CA PRO A 81 6.86 15.12 -7.05
C PRO A 81 8.13 15.91 -6.68
N GLY A 82 9.30 15.35 -7.02
CA GLY A 82 10.61 15.98 -6.75
C GLY A 82 11.25 15.59 -5.42
N TYR A 83 10.68 14.61 -4.69
CA TYR A 83 11.29 14.06 -3.49
C TYR A 83 12.63 13.37 -3.79
N GLN A 84 13.66 13.69 -2.99
CA GLN A 84 14.94 12.99 -3.03
C GLN A 84 14.91 11.78 -2.11
N VAL A 85 15.08 10.60 -2.72
CA VAL A 85 15.16 9.32 -2.02
C VAL A 85 16.55 9.19 -1.40
N ASN A 86 16.62 9.05 -0.08
CA ASN A 86 17.84 8.73 0.64
C ASN A 86 17.91 7.23 0.90
N MET A 87 18.59 6.50 0.00
CA MET A 87 18.76 5.06 0.14
C MET A 87 19.72 4.72 1.28
N LYS A 88 19.18 4.49 2.48
CA LYS A 88 19.91 3.93 3.61
C LYS A 88 20.26 2.46 3.35
N GLN A 89 21.45 2.03 3.76
CA GLN A 89 21.91 0.65 3.59
C GLN A 89 21.00 -0.37 4.30
N HIS A 90 20.40 -0.01 5.43
CA HIS A 90 19.55 -0.89 6.23
C HIS A 90 18.09 -0.42 6.21
N PRO A 91 17.12 -1.34 6.28
CA PRO A 91 15.70 -0.97 6.34
C PRO A 91 15.39 -0.14 7.57
N HIS A 92 14.52 0.85 7.41
CA HIS A 92 14.08 1.65 8.55
C HIS A 92 13.22 0.82 9.51
N LYS A 93 13.24 1.13 10.81
CA LYS A 93 12.39 0.47 11.82
C LYS A 93 10.90 0.47 11.46
N HIS A 94 10.45 1.49 10.73
CA HIS A 94 9.06 1.58 10.26
C HIS A 94 8.77 0.61 9.12
N CYS A 95 9.74 0.35 8.23
CA CYS A 95 9.61 -0.68 7.20
C CYS A 95 9.48 -2.07 7.84
N LEU A 96 10.29 -2.36 8.87
CA LEU A 96 10.17 -3.61 9.62
C LEU A 96 8.79 -3.74 10.29
N ALA A 97 8.28 -2.65 10.88
CA ALA A 97 6.95 -2.63 11.47
C ALA A 97 5.83 -2.87 10.43
N THR A 98 5.92 -2.24 9.25
CA THR A 98 4.99 -2.48 8.14
C THR A 98 4.99 -3.94 7.74
N LYS A 99 6.18 -4.53 7.47
CA LYS A 99 6.30 -5.95 7.12
C LYS A 99 5.68 -6.86 8.18
N PHE A 100 5.96 -6.60 9.46
CA PHE A 100 5.40 -7.38 10.56
C PHE A 100 3.86 -7.33 10.58
N ILE A 101 3.27 -6.14 10.39
CA ILE A 101 1.82 -5.99 10.35
C ILE A 101 1.24 -6.73 9.14
N ASP A 102 1.83 -6.57 7.96
CA ASP A 102 1.38 -7.23 6.73
C ASP A 102 1.44 -8.75 6.85
N ASP A 103 2.53 -9.29 7.39
CA ASP A 103 2.70 -10.74 7.63
C ASP A 103 1.64 -11.27 8.61
N LYS A 104 1.30 -10.50 9.66
CA LYS A 104 0.24 -10.86 10.61
C LYS A 104 -1.14 -10.84 9.95
N LEU A 105 -1.43 -9.83 9.12
CA LEU A 105 -2.68 -9.74 8.38
C LEU A 105 -2.82 -10.90 7.40
N LEU A 106 -1.76 -11.22 6.66
CA LEU A 106 -1.72 -12.34 5.73
C LEU A 106 -1.92 -13.68 6.47
N THR A 107 -1.26 -13.87 7.61
CA THR A 107 -1.43 -15.06 8.45
C THR A 107 -2.86 -15.18 8.94
N ALA A 108 -3.46 -14.08 9.41
CA ALA A 108 -4.84 -14.07 9.86
C ALA A 108 -5.82 -14.42 8.73
N MET A 109 -5.63 -13.85 7.54
CA MET A 109 -6.43 -14.17 6.35
C MET A 109 -6.32 -15.65 5.97
N ASN A 110 -5.12 -16.21 5.97
CA ASN A 110 -4.90 -17.63 5.66
C ASN A 110 -5.54 -18.56 6.72
N ASN A 111 -5.50 -18.17 8.00
CA ASN A 111 -6.09 -18.96 9.08
C ASN A 111 -7.62 -18.87 9.14
N THR A 112 -8.26 -17.97 8.38
CA THR A 112 -9.73 -17.88 8.27
C THR A 112 -10.34 -18.91 7.30
N ASP A 113 -9.68 -20.05 7.12
CA ASP A 113 -10.06 -21.21 6.28
C ASP A 113 -11.48 -21.78 6.48
N GLY A 114 -12.30 -21.24 7.40
CA GLY A 114 -13.74 -21.46 7.45
C GLY A 114 -14.55 -20.77 6.33
N LEU A 115 -13.95 -19.91 5.50
CA LEU A 115 -14.64 -19.21 4.39
C LEU A 115 -14.23 -19.69 3.00
N ARG A 116 -13.67 -20.90 2.87
CA ARG A 116 -13.36 -21.55 1.57
C ARG A 116 -14.58 -22.16 0.86
N LEU A 117 -15.81 -21.97 1.37
CA LEU A 117 -17.04 -22.58 0.82
C LEU A 117 -17.76 -21.77 -0.27
N PHE A 118 -17.17 -20.72 -0.84
CA PHE A 118 -17.81 -19.93 -1.91
C PHE A 118 -16.87 -19.55 -3.07
N CYS A 119 -15.93 -20.43 -3.43
CA CYS A 119 -15.36 -20.46 -4.78
C CYS A 119 -15.85 -21.71 -5.49
#